data_AF-G5E1W3-F1
#
_entry.id   AF-G5E1W3-F1
#
_cell.length_a   1.000
_cell.length_b   1.000
_cell.length_c   1.000
_cell.angle_alpha   90.00
_cell.angle_beta   90.00
_cell.angle_gamma   90.00
#
_symmetry.space_group_name_H-M   'P 1'
#
loop_
_entity.id
_entity.type
_entity.pdbx_description
1 polymer ?
#
loop_
_entity_poly.entity_id
_entity_poly.type
_entity_poly.pdbx_seq_one_letter_code
_entity_poly.pdbx_strand_id
1 'polypeptide(L)'
;VVGIKVDKGAVPLAGTNGETTTQGLDGLGERCAQYKKDGADFAKWRCVLKISEHTPSHLAILENANVLARYASIQQNGIVPIVEPEVLPDGDH
;
A
#
# COMPACT_ATOMS: atom_id res chain seq x y z
N VAL A 1 6.68 -18.40 9.86
CA VAL A 1 6.55 -17.43 8.76
C VAL A 1 6.62 -16.04 9.37
N VAL A 2 7.61 -15.24 8.97
CA VAL A 2 7.82 -13.88 9.54
C VAL A 2 7.35 -12.83 8.54
N GLY A 3 6.62 -11.83 9.03
CA GLY A 3 6.07 -10.75 8.22
C GLY A 3 6.74 -9.41 8.51
N ILE A 4 6.86 -8.56 7.48
CA ILE A 4 7.41 -7.20 7.62
C ILE A 4 6.48 -6.16 6.96
N LYS A 5 6.24 -5.04 7.65
CA LYS A 5 5.57 -3.87 7.06
C LYS A 5 6.59 -3.07 6.26
N VAL A 6 6.32 -2.81 4.97
CA VAL A 6 7.30 -2.17 4.08
C VAL A 6 6.86 -0.83 3.50
N ASP A 7 5.57 -0.49 3.61
CA ASP A 7 5.10 0.86 3.31
C ASP A 7 5.69 1.89 4.28
N LYS A 8 5.79 3.13 3.82
CA LYS A 8 6.27 4.29 4.59
C LYS A 8 5.12 5.26 4.91
N GLY A 9 3.90 4.74 5.00
CA GLY A 9 2.71 5.49 5.39
C GLY A 9 1.95 6.17 4.23
N ALA A 10 0.78 6.68 4.58
CA ALA A 10 -0.11 7.39 3.67
C ALA A 10 0.30 8.86 3.51
N VAL A 11 0.10 9.40 2.30
CA VAL A 11 0.34 10.81 1.95
C VAL A 11 -0.88 11.38 1.21
N PRO A 12 -1.19 12.67 1.39
CA PRO A 12 -2.37 13.28 0.77
C PRO A 12 -2.31 13.29 -0.76
N LEU A 13 -3.46 13.06 -1.42
CA LEU A 13 -3.63 13.29 -2.85
C LEU A 13 -4.17 14.70 -3.09
N ALA A 14 -3.35 15.58 -3.66
CA ALA A 14 -3.76 16.94 -3.99
C ALA A 14 -4.97 16.94 -4.96
N GLY A 15 -5.93 17.83 -4.72
CA GLY A 15 -7.14 17.91 -5.54
C GLY A 15 -8.23 16.89 -5.19
N THR A 16 -8.06 16.12 -4.12
CA THR A 16 -9.08 15.19 -3.59
C THR A 16 -9.64 15.66 -2.24
N ASN A 17 -10.75 15.07 -1.82
CA ASN A 17 -11.38 15.38 -0.53
C ASN A 17 -10.74 14.59 0.64
N GLY A 18 -9.49 14.92 0.97
CA GLY A 18 -8.77 14.28 2.07
C GLY A 18 -8.39 12.82 1.82
N GLU A 19 -8.28 12.41 0.55
CA GLU A 19 -7.86 11.07 0.19
C GLU A 19 -6.34 10.94 0.19
N THR A 20 -5.86 9.70 0.21
CA THR A 20 -4.44 9.41 0.33
C THR A 20 -3.98 8.38 -0.69
N THR A 21 -2.69 8.42 -1.05
CA THR A 21 -1.94 7.27 -1.58
C THR A 21 -0.90 6.85 -0.55
N THR A 22 -0.21 5.74 -0.77
CA THR A 22 0.80 5.22 0.16
C THR A 22 2.17 5.26 -0.48
N GLN A 23 3.18 5.71 0.28
CA GLN A 23 4.56 5.84 -0.20
C GLN A 23 5.43 4.67 0.28
N GLY A 24 6.62 4.52 -0.32
CA GLY A 24 7.61 3.51 0.11
C GLY A 24 8.20 2.64 -1.00
N LEU A 25 7.94 2.94 -2.27
CA LEU A 25 8.50 2.20 -3.41
C LEU A 25 10.02 2.43 -3.56
N ASP A 26 10.50 3.61 -3.16
CA ASP A 26 11.91 3.96 -3.27
C ASP A 26 12.77 3.04 -2.40
N GLY A 27 13.71 2.36 -3.05
CA GLY A 27 14.60 1.37 -2.43
C GLY A 27 13.88 0.11 -1.92
N LEU A 28 12.64 -0.15 -2.37
CA LEU A 28 11.85 -1.29 -1.87
C LEU A 28 12.51 -2.63 -2.22
N GLY A 29 13.10 -2.77 -3.41
CA GLY A 29 13.75 -4.01 -3.84
C GLY A 29 14.94 -4.37 -2.94
N GLU A 30 15.83 -3.42 -2.66
CA GLU A 30 16.99 -3.62 -1.81
C GLU A 30 16.58 -3.93 -0.37
N ARG A 31 15.58 -3.21 0.16
CA ARG A 31 15.03 -3.47 1.50
C ARG A 31 14.45 -4.88 1.59
N CYS A 32 13.69 -5.31 0.59
CA CYS A 32 13.07 -6.63 0.59
C CYS A 32 14.09 -7.76 0.43
N ALA A 33 15.14 -7.57 -0.37
CA ALA A 33 16.25 -8.50 -0.42
C ALA A 33 16.95 -8.63 0.94
N GLN A 34 17.13 -7.51 1.67
CA GLN A 34 17.67 -7.54 3.03
C GLN A 34 16.72 -8.22 4.01
N TYR A 35 15.43 -7.88 4.02
CA TYR A 35 14.44 -8.52 4.88
C TYR A 35 14.34 -10.03 4.63
N LYS A 36 14.50 -10.48 3.39
CA LYS A 36 14.52 -11.92 3.09
C LYS A 36 15.74 -12.61 3.72
N LYS A 37 16.93 -11.99 3.65
CA LYS A 37 18.14 -12.49 4.34
C LYS A 37 17.97 -12.53 5.86
N ASP A 38 17.23 -11.56 6.40
CA ASP A 38 16.92 -11.46 7.82
C ASP A 38 15.76 -12.37 8.25
N GLY A 39 15.18 -13.14 7.33
CA GLY A 39 14.20 -14.21 7.61
C GLY A 39 12.73 -13.87 7.34
N ALA A 40 12.42 -12.73 6.72
CA ALA A 40 11.05 -12.40 6.33
C ALA A 40 10.56 -13.22 5.13
N ASP A 41 9.31 -13.70 5.20
CA ASP A 41 8.70 -14.54 4.17
C ASP A 41 7.54 -13.83 3.45
N PHE A 42 6.91 -12.86 4.10
CA PHE A 42 5.89 -12.02 3.51
C PHE A 42 6.07 -10.56 3.91
N ALA A 43 5.55 -9.67 3.08
CA ALA A 43 5.50 -8.25 3.35
C ALA A 43 4.05 -7.80 3.38
N LYS A 44 3.79 -6.66 4.01
CA LYS A 44 2.49 -5.99 4.01
C LYS A 44 2.63 -4.55 3.52
N TRP A 45 1.68 -4.14 2.68
CA TRP A 45 1.52 -2.76 2.23
C TRP A 45 0.05 -2.36 2.35
N ARG A 46 -0.21 -1.35 3.18
CA ARG A 46 -1.56 -0.84 3.46
C ARG A 46 -1.85 0.43 2.68
N CYS A 47 -2.88 0.40 1.84
CA CYS A 47 -3.52 1.58 1.27
C CYS A 47 -4.82 1.88 1.99
N VAL A 48 -5.22 3.16 2.04
CA VAL A 48 -6.41 3.60 2.77
C VAL A 48 -7.35 4.34 1.82
N LEU A 49 -8.60 3.90 1.79
CA LEU A 49 -9.70 4.49 1.05
C LEU A 49 -10.82 4.87 2.01
N LYS A 50 -11.54 5.95 1.73
CA LYS A 50 -12.62 6.45 2.59
C LYS A 50 -13.93 6.49 1.81
N ILE A 51 -15.03 6.06 2.43
CA ILE A 51 -16.37 6.19 1.85
C ILE A 51 -16.97 7.55 2.27
N SER A 52 -17.47 8.31 1.31
CA SER A 52 -18.29 9.51 1.52
C SER A 52 -19.09 9.81 0.24
N GLU A 53 -19.81 10.93 0.21
CA GLU A 53 -20.56 11.38 -0.97
C GLU A 53 -19.68 11.51 -2.24
N HIS A 54 -18.39 11.80 -2.09
CA HIS A 54 -17.46 12.04 -3.21
C HIS A 54 -16.20 11.17 -3.16
N THR A 55 -16.11 10.21 -2.23
CA THR A 55 -14.95 9.32 -2.09
C THR A 55 -15.39 7.85 -1.94
N PRO A 56 -14.59 6.87 -2.40
CA PRO A 56 -13.28 7.04 -3.01
C PRO A 56 -13.38 7.59 -4.44
N SER A 57 -12.59 8.60 -4.78
CA SER A 57 -12.56 9.15 -6.13
C SER A 57 -11.88 8.18 -7.09
N HIS A 58 -12.14 8.34 -8.39
CA HIS A 58 -11.45 7.56 -9.42
C HIS A 58 -9.91 7.71 -9.33
N LEU A 59 -9.43 8.91 -8.97
CA LEU A 59 -8.00 9.16 -8.78
C LEU A 59 -7.44 8.32 -7.62
N ALA A 60 -8.11 8.31 -6.46
CA ALA A 60 -7.67 7.55 -5.31
C ALA A 60 -7.70 6.04 -5.55
N ILE A 61 -8.73 5.53 -6.23
CA ILE A 61 -8.82 4.11 -6.60
C ILE A 61 -7.65 3.74 -7.52
N LEU A 62 -7.45 4.50 -8.61
CA LEU A 62 -6.43 4.20 -9.60
C LEU A 62 -5.03 4.25 -9.00
N GLU A 63 -4.72 5.29 -8.22
CA GLU A 63 -3.39 5.46 -7.65
C GLU A 63 -3.07 4.39 -6.59
N ASN A 64 -4.01 4.08 -5.70
CA ASN A 64 -3.80 3.02 -4.69
C ASN A 64 -3.72 1.63 -5.33
N ALA A 65 -4.52 1.34 -6.35
CA ALA A 65 -4.41 0.08 -7.10
C ALA A 65 -3.04 -0.03 -7.80
N ASN A 66 -2.59 1.05 -8.46
CA ASN A 66 -1.31 1.09 -9.16
C ASN A 66 -0.12 0.92 -8.21
N VAL A 67 -0.12 1.60 -7.06
CA VAL A 67 0.99 1.47 -6.09
C VAL A 67 1.04 0.09 -5.46
N LEU A 68 -0.11 -0.52 -5.14
CA LEU A 68 -0.19 -1.90 -4.63
C LEU A 68 0.33 -2.90 -5.67
N ALA A 69 -0.02 -2.74 -6.95
CA ALA A 69 0.48 -3.58 -8.02
C ALA A 69 2.01 -3.46 -8.20
N ARG A 70 2.56 -2.23 -8.16
CA ARG A 70 4.00 -2.01 -8.21
C ARG A 70 4.72 -2.61 -7.00
N TYR A 71 4.19 -2.41 -5.80
CA TYR A 71 4.68 -3.04 -4.58
C TYR A 71 4.75 -4.57 -4.74
N ALA A 72 3.65 -5.20 -5.15
CA ALA A 72 3.55 -6.65 -5.29
C ALA A 72 4.53 -7.18 -6.35
N SER A 73 4.68 -6.47 -7.47
CA SER A 73 5.63 -6.81 -8.54
C SER A 73 7.08 -6.82 -8.04
N ILE A 74 7.47 -5.82 -7.24
CA ILE A 74 8.83 -5.75 -6.67
C ILE A 74 9.11 -6.92 -5.70
N GLN A 75 8.09 -7.46 -5.03
CA GLN A 75 8.25 -8.59 -4.09
C GLN A 75 8.45 -9.95 -4.77
N GLN A 76 8.26 -10.08 -6.10
CA GLN A 76 8.27 -11.38 -6.80
C GLN A 76 9.56 -12.20 -6.65
N ASN A 77 10.63 -11.63 -6.07
CA ASN A 77 11.92 -12.26 -5.85
C ASN A 77 12.11 -12.94 -4.48
N GLY A 78 11.03 -13.36 -3.81
CA GLY A 78 11.12 -14.25 -2.64
C GLY A 78 10.41 -13.80 -1.37
N ILE A 79 9.58 -12.76 -1.45
CA ILE A 79 8.68 -12.33 -0.37
C ILE A 79 7.25 -12.36 -0.90
N VAL A 80 6.31 -12.97 -0.18
CA VAL A 80 4.89 -12.96 -0.55
C VAL A 80 4.29 -11.57 -0.26
N PRO A 81 3.70 -10.85 -1.23
CA PRO A 81 3.08 -9.57 -0.97
C PRO A 81 1.65 -9.69 -0.44
N ILE A 82 1.37 -9.13 0.75
CA ILE A 82 0.00 -8.89 1.21
C ILE A 82 -0.46 -7.54 0.66
N VAL A 83 -1.43 -7.61 -0.25
CA VAL A 83 -2.10 -6.46 -0.86
C VAL A 83 -3.28 -6.07 0.03
N GLU A 84 -3.19 -4.93 0.72
CA GLU A 84 -4.18 -4.48 1.71
C GLU A 84 -4.81 -3.13 1.32
N PRO A 85 -5.83 -3.11 0.44
CA PRO A 85 -6.64 -1.93 0.15
C PRO A 85 -7.72 -1.77 1.22
N GLU A 86 -7.40 -1.13 2.34
CA GLU A 86 -8.33 -0.94 3.43
C GLU A 86 -9.34 0.17 3.12
N VAL A 87 -10.62 -0.18 3.14
CA VAL A 87 -11.72 0.78 3.09
C VAL A 87 -12.15 1.07 4.52
N LEU A 88 -12.02 2.34 4.93
CA LEU A 88 -12.33 2.76 6.29
C LEU A 88 -13.83 2.65 6.58
N PRO A 89 -14.23 2.20 7.79
CA PRO A 89 -15.62 2.11 8.19
C PRO A 89 -16.20 3.47 8.62
N ASP A 90 -15.40 4.54 8.64
CA ASP A 90 -15.82 5.87 9.08
C ASP A 90 -16.96 6.43 8.20
N GLY A 91 -18.11 6.71 8.82
CA GLY A 91 -19.28 7.33 8.19
C GLY A 91 -20.59 6.59 8.53
N ASP A 92 -21.72 7.10 8.04
CA ASP A 92 -23.07 6.55 8.27
C ASP A 92 -23.66 5.91 6.99
N HIS A 93 -22.81 5.34 6.15
CA HIS A 93 -23.17 4.73 4.85
C HIS A 93 -23.74 3.32 4.97
#